data_AF-A0A842YIC8-F1
#
_entry.id   AF-A0A842YIC8-F1
#
_cell.length_a   1.000
_cell.length_b   1.000
_cell.length_c   1.000
_cell.angle_alpha   90.00
_cell.angle_beta   90.00
_cell.angle_gamma   90.00
#
_symmetry.space_group_name_H-M   'P 1'
#
loop_
_entity.id
_entity.type
_entity.pdbx_description
1 polymer ?
#
loop_
_entity_poly.entity_id
_entity_poly.type
_entity_poly.pdbx_seq_one_letter_code
_entity_poly.pdbx_strand_id
1 'polypeptide(L)'
;MPIATELMREAYLKAGKIDEFIPEESVRYLSGEQFAYASAVQGIAEREKPAANIMIGPFYAESMLFAETFNRIGSIQLAGTA
;
A
#
# COMPACT_ATOMS: atom_id res chain seq x y z
N MET A 1 5.09 -10.16 -8.72
CA MET A 1 6.24 -9.25 -8.55
C MET A 1 7.28 -9.92 -7.64
N PRO A 2 8.18 -10.77 -8.19
CA PRO A 2 8.97 -11.69 -7.37
C PRO A 2 9.90 -11.01 -6.34
N ILE A 3 10.57 -9.93 -6.74
CA ILE A 3 11.50 -9.21 -5.86
C ILE A 3 10.76 -8.55 -4.69
N ALA A 4 9.61 -7.91 -4.95
CA ALA A 4 8.80 -7.28 -3.92
C ALA A 4 8.25 -8.29 -2.91
N THR A 5 7.80 -9.46 -3.40
CA THR A 5 7.32 -10.55 -2.54
C THR A 5 8.44 -11.08 -1.63
N GLU A 6 9.65 -11.28 -2.18
CA GLU A 6 10.78 -11.77 -1.39
C GLU A 6 11.23 -10.74 -0.33
N LEU A 7 11.30 -9.47 -0.69
CA LEU A 7 11.62 -8.39 0.25
C LEU A 7 10.61 -8.33 1.41
N MET A 8 9.32 -8.45 1.10
CA MET A 8 8.27 -8.44 2.12
C MET A 8 8.37 -9.68 3.02
N ARG A 9 8.63 -10.86 2.44
CA ARG A 9 8.86 -12.11 3.19
C ARG A 9 10.01 -11.97 4.18
N GLU A 10 11.14 -11.39 3.75
CA GLU A 10 12.27 -11.12 4.63
C GLU A 10 11.92 -10.13 5.75
N ALA A 11 11.10 -9.12 5.48
CA ALA A 11 10.65 -8.16 6.49
C ALA A 11 9.80 -8.84 7.58
N TYR A 12 8.84 -9.70 7.19
CA TYR A 12 8.06 -10.50 8.13
C TYR A 12 8.94 -11.47 8.94
N LEU A 13 9.93 -12.10 8.30
CA LEU A 13 10.90 -12.97 8.97
C LEU A 13 11.71 -12.21 10.03
N LYS A 14 12.26 -11.04 9.68
CA LYS A 14 13.02 -10.18 10.61
C LYS A 14 12.16 -9.65 11.76
N ALA A 15 10.87 -9.44 11.51
CA ALA A 15 9.90 -9.05 12.53
C ALA A 15 9.43 -10.21 13.43
N GLY A 16 9.86 -11.46 13.15
CA GLY A 16 9.43 -12.65 13.89
C GLY A 16 7.98 -13.05 13.64
N LYS A 17 7.40 -12.63 12.50
CA LYS A 17 5.99 -12.79 12.14
C LYS A 17 5.78 -13.57 10.85
N ILE A 18 6.71 -14.45 10.48
CA ILE A 18 6.67 -15.15 9.19
C ILE A 18 5.37 -15.93 8.97
N ASP A 19 4.74 -16.43 10.05
CA ASP A 19 3.47 -17.16 9.98
C ASP A 19 2.28 -16.27 9.57
N GLU A 20 2.39 -14.95 9.67
CA GLU A 20 1.38 -13.98 9.23
C GLU A 20 1.55 -13.58 7.75
N PHE A 21 2.62 -14.03 7.08
CA PHE A 21 2.91 -13.60 5.72
C PHE A 21 2.02 -14.31 4.69
N ILE A 22 1.08 -13.55 4.11
CA ILE A 22 0.23 -14.00 3.00
C ILE A 22 0.68 -13.25 1.72
N PRO A 23 1.40 -13.90 0.78
CA PRO A 23 1.99 -13.24 -0.38
C PRO A 23 0.98 -12.44 -1.22
N GLU A 24 -0.19 -13.01 -1.45
CA GLU A 24 -1.25 -12.46 -2.31
C GLU A 24 -1.89 -11.21 -1.70
N GLU A 25 -1.92 -11.11 -0.38
CA GLU A 25 -2.45 -9.95 0.34
C GLU A 25 -1.37 -8.89 0.57
N SER A 26 -0.14 -9.33 0.82
CA SER A 26 0.98 -8.44 1.13
C SER A 26 1.52 -7.71 -0.10
N VAL A 27 1.45 -8.32 -1.29
CA VAL A 27 1.99 -7.76 -2.53
C VAL A 27 0.99 -7.93 -3.67
N ARG A 28 0.15 -6.91 -3.88
CA ARG A 28 -0.94 -6.91 -4.86
C ARG A 28 -0.56 -6.14 -6.12
N TYR A 29 -0.79 -6.73 -7.29
CA TYR A 29 -0.87 -5.97 -8.53
C TYR A 29 -2.32 -5.53 -8.74
N LEU A 30 -2.54 -4.25 -9.04
CA LEU A 30 -3.89 -3.69 -9.20
C LEU A 30 -4.15 -3.28 -10.66
N SER A 31 -3.39 -2.32 -11.18
CA SER A 31 -3.48 -1.85 -12.56
C SER A 31 -2.22 -1.07 -12.95
N GLY A 32 -1.92 -1.01 -14.25
CA GLY A 32 -0.93 -0.10 -14.83
C GLY A 32 -1.49 1.28 -15.15
N GLU A 33 -2.82 1.43 -15.19
CA GLU A 33 -3.49 2.71 -15.46
C GLU A 33 -3.67 3.52 -14.17
N GLN A 34 -3.22 4.78 -14.15
CA GLN A 34 -3.13 5.64 -12.96
C GLN A 34 -4.42 5.66 -12.12
N PHE A 35 -5.55 6.02 -12.72
CA PHE A 35 -6.81 6.17 -11.98
C PHE A 35 -7.45 4.83 -11.62
N ALA A 36 -7.20 3.77 -12.40
CA ALA A 36 -7.66 2.43 -12.05
C ALA A 36 -6.88 1.89 -10.84
N TYR A 37 -5.56 2.11 -10.80
CA TYR A 37 -4.73 1.82 -9.64
C TYR A 37 -5.23 2.60 -8.42
N ALA A 38 -5.42 3.92 -8.57
CA ALA A 38 -5.86 4.76 -7.46
C ALA A 38 -7.22 4.31 -6.88
N SER A 39 -8.20 4.06 -7.75
CA SER A 39 -9.54 3.61 -7.33
C SER A 39 -9.49 2.26 -6.60
N ALA A 40 -8.64 1.34 -7.05
CA ALA A 40 -8.46 0.04 -6.41
C ALA A 40 -7.86 0.18 -5.00
N VAL A 41 -6.82 1.02 -4.84
CA VAL A 41 -6.22 1.32 -3.52
C VAL A 41 -7.25 1.95 -2.58
N GLN A 42 -8.04 2.91 -3.05
CA GLN A 42 -9.08 3.54 -2.24
C GLN A 42 -10.12 2.52 -1.75
N GLY A 43 -10.58 1.64 -2.63
CA GLY A 43 -11.52 0.58 -2.25
C GLY A 43 -10.95 -0.39 -1.21
N ILE A 44 -9.65 -0.71 -1.31
CA ILE A 44 -8.94 -1.52 -0.30
C ILE A 44 -8.88 -0.78 1.03
N ALA A 45 -8.47 0.49 1.02
CA ALA A 45 -8.35 1.30 2.22
C ALA A 45 -9.66 1.40 3.02
N GLU A 46 -10.80 1.60 2.34
CA GLU A 46 -12.12 1.67 2.99
C GLU A 46 -12.52 0.36 3.69
N ARG A 47 -12.14 -0.79 3.11
CA ARG A 47 -12.48 -2.10 3.66
C ARG A 47 -11.53 -2.50 4.78
N GLU A 48 -10.23 -2.34 4.56
CA GLU A 48 -9.19 -2.85 5.46
C GLU A 48 -8.83 -1.86 6.58
N LYS A 49 -9.12 -0.57 6.38
CA LYS A 49 -8.82 0.53 7.33
C LYS A 49 -7.41 0.44 7.91
N PRO A 50 -6.36 0.40 7.06
CA PRO A 50 -4.99 0.27 7.53
C PRO A 50 -4.59 1.43 8.43
N ALA A 51 -3.71 1.17 9.39
CA ALA A 51 -3.25 2.19 10.34
C ALA A 51 -2.36 3.26 9.69
N ALA A 52 -1.69 2.95 8.58
CA ALA A 52 -0.80 3.86 7.88
C ALA A 52 -0.84 3.70 6.35
N ASN A 53 -0.66 4.82 5.65
CA ASN A 53 -0.38 4.92 4.22
C ASN A 53 1.05 5.41 4.02
N ILE A 54 1.88 4.64 3.33
CA ILE A 54 3.28 4.99 3.06
C ILE A 54 3.46 5.06 1.54
N MET A 55 3.68 6.27 1.03
CA MET A 55 3.83 6.56 -0.39
C MET A 55 5.27 6.96 -0.67
N ILE A 56 6.05 6.08 -1.31
CA ILE A 56 7.45 6.37 -1.69
C ILE A 56 7.57 6.27 -3.22
N GLY A 57 7.96 7.38 -3.86
CA GLY A 57 8.16 7.44 -5.32
C GLY A 57 7.34 8.54 -6.01
N PRO A 58 7.26 8.49 -7.35
CA PRO A 58 6.65 9.55 -8.16
C PRO A 58 5.12 9.42 -8.20
N PHE A 59 4.45 9.76 -7.10
CA PHE A 59 3.00 9.86 -7.05
C PHE A 59 2.55 11.25 -7.49
N TYR A 60 1.64 11.34 -8.46
CA TYR A 60 1.14 12.59 -9.02
C TYR A 60 -0.24 12.94 -8.48
N ALA A 61 -1.26 12.98 -9.34
CA ALA A 61 -2.64 13.30 -8.95
C ALA A 61 -3.21 12.29 -7.95
N GLU A 62 -2.81 11.02 -8.04
CA GLU A 62 -3.22 9.97 -7.12
C GLU A 62 -2.78 10.21 -5.67
N SER A 63 -1.72 11.00 -5.44
CA SER A 63 -1.30 11.37 -4.08
C SER A 63 -2.39 12.12 -3.32
N MET A 64 -3.15 13.00 -4.01
CA MET A 64 -4.27 13.72 -3.41
C MET A 64 -5.46 12.79 -3.14
N LEU A 65 -5.74 11.86 -4.05
CA LEU A 65 -6.80 10.86 -3.88
C LEU A 65 -6.51 9.96 -2.67
N PHE A 66 -5.25 9.56 -2.49
CA PHE A 66 -4.83 8.81 -1.31
C PHE A 66 -4.89 9.68 -0.05
N ALA A 67 -4.39 10.91 -0.10
CA ALA A 67 -4.43 11.83 1.03
C ALA A 67 -5.84 11.99 1.61
N GLU A 68 -6.84 12.18 0.76
CA GLU A 68 -8.24 12.31 1.16
C GLU A 68 -8.79 11.01 1.77
N THR A 69 -8.63 9.88 1.06
CA THR A 69 -9.18 8.59 1.49
C THR A 69 -8.57 8.15 2.82
N PHE A 70 -7.25 8.16 2.94
CA PHE A 70 -6.56 7.70 4.14
C PHE A 70 -6.74 8.66 5.32
N ASN A 71 -6.91 9.97 5.08
CA ASN A 71 -7.33 10.90 6.12
C ASN A 71 -8.74 10.58 6.64
N ARG A 72 -9.68 10.25 5.74
CA ARG A 72 -11.07 9.95 6.11
C ARG A 72 -11.21 8.70 6.99
N ILE A 73 -10.37 7.68 6.77
CA ILE A 73 -10.34 6.47 7.61
C ILE A 73 -9.44 6.59 8.85
N GLY A 74 -8.77 7.74 9.06
CA GLY A 74 -7.95 8.03 10.24
C GLY A 74 -6.55 7.42 10.21
N SER A 75 -6.00 7.10 9.04
CA SER A 75 -4.65 6.55 8.91
C SER A 75 -3.56 7.62 9.05
N ILE A 76 -2.42 7.23 9.61
CA ILE A 76 -1.18 8.03 9.52
C ILE A 76 -0.71 8.05 8.07
N GLN A 77 -0.21 9.18 7.59
CA GLN A 77 0.24 9.31 6.20
C GLN A 77 1.69 9.77 6.14
N LEU A 78 2.52 9.01 5.43
CA LEU A 78 3.91 9.33 5.16
C LEU A 78 4.14 9.32 3.65
N ALA A 79 4.64 10.45 3.13
CA ALA A 79 4.96 10.60 1.73
C ALA A 79 6.43 10.99 1.56
N GLY A 80 7.12 10.33 0.64
CA GLY A 80 8.48 10.66 0.20
C GLY A 80 8.51 10.73 -1.32
N THR A 81 8.67 11.95 -1.85
CA THR A 81 8.74 12.19 -3.29
C THR A 81 10.18 11.99 -3.78
N ALA A 82 10.32 11.59 -5.04
CA ALA A 82 11.59 11.64 -5.76
C ALA A 82 11.80 13.00 -6.42
#